data_AF-A0A8C6JX00-F1
#
_entry.id   AF-A0A8C6JX00-F1
#
_cell.length_a   1.000
_cell.length_b   1.000
_cell.length_c   1.000
_cell.angle_alpha   90.00
_cell.angle_beta   90.00
_cell.angle_gamma   90.00
#
_symmetry.space_group_name_H-M   'P 1'
#
loop_
_entity.id
_entity.type
_entity.pdbx_description
1 polymer ?
#
loop_
_entity_poly.entity_id
_entity_poly.type
_entity_poly.pdbx_seq_one_letter_code
_entity_poly.pdbx_strand_id
1 'polypeptide(L)'
;MVLVPSSVAPRPSTCLLLKRREVAEVERALQRQQEVRADPSPSLSTGCPWDAAVPDVPAGVLAEDGASGTEPAAAGPEGTAAPGCCPQIHCLPQGAVQGWGWGGHGGPADPVPTPQASAARQERALQRTAEAQAQAAEQDAKAAHLHHQLAGLQRRRDRLAQHLRSLQCFHSYLCEPPLAAQFQDVPSMLAHFEALLALRAALAQEAEAGQERLARGWAQLRGYREETLSELLCIATEEAQHHMCLEAAHREGSLLFRAQESCWAHAQSTATEKTLVLAQIKLAVLNLFHLATVPLKIHTDVALEDTEAQLDTVSAGLGAAAPVEGVPACGRGWKWVSFKVPSNTNQSMIITQPWTHSTCLV
;
A
#
# COMPACT_ATOMS: atom_id res chain seq x y z
N MET A 1 33.53 -46.03 12.45
CA MET A 1 33.53 -44.65 11.95
C MET A 1 33.02 -44.67 10.52
N VAL A 2 31.76 -44.29 10.32
CA VAL A 2 31.15 -44.18 8.99
C VAL A 2 31.26 -42.71 8.58
N LEU A 3 32.05 -42.43 7.55
CA LEU A 3 32.17 -41.10 6.96
C LEU A 3 30.87 -40.76 6.25
N VAL A 4 30.10 -39.83 6.82
CA VAL A 4 28.96 -39.20 6.17
C VAL A 4 29.50 -38.28 5.07
N PRO A 5 29.03 -38.38 3.81
CA PRO A 5 29.48 -37.50 2.76
C PRO A 5 28.89 -36.10 2.99
N SER A 6 29.78 -35.12 3.09
CA SER A 6 29.44 -33.71 3.17
C SER A 6 28.55 -33.30 2.00
N SER A 7 27.39 -32.77 2.34
CA SER A 7 26.46 -32.10 1.43
C SER A 7 27.18 -30.97 0.70
N VAL A 8 27.50 -31.19 -0.57
CA VAL A 8 28.04 -30.16 -1.46
C VAL A 8 26.88 -29.24 -1.80
N ALA A 9 26.89 -28.03 -1.23
CA ALA A 9 25.93 -26.99 -1.58
C ALA A 9 25.98 -26.74 -3.10
N PRO A 10 24.84 -26.78 -3.80
CA PRO A 10 24.80 -26.56 -5.24
C PRO A 10 25.30 -25.15 -5.56
N ARG A 11 26.10 -25.02 -6.61
CA ARG A 11 26.62 -23.74 -7.10
C ARG A 11 25.46 -22.74 -7.36
N PRO A 12 25.65 -21.43 -7.16
CA PRO A 12 24.60 -20.42 -7.31
C PRO A 12 23.85 -20.49 -8.65
N SER A 13 24.53 -20.90 -9.73
CA SER A 13 23.93 -21.07 -11.06
C SER A 13 22.91 -22.22 -11.14
N THR A 14 23.07 -23.31 -10.39
CA THR A 14 22.08 -24.41 -10.37
C THR A 14 20.87 -24.09 -9.49
N CYS A 15 21.03 -23.21 -8.50
CA CYS A 15 19.93 -22.75 -7.66
C CYS A 15 18.92 -21.89 -8.45
N LEU A 16 19.42 -20.99 -9.31
CA LEU A 16 18.55 -20.18 -10.19
C LEU A 16 17.78 -21.02 -11.21
N LEU A 17 18.40 -22.09 -11.76
CA LEU A 17 17.71 -22.99 -12.68
C LEU A 17 16.63 -23.82 -11.99
N LEU A 18 16.88 -24.27 -10.76
CA LEU A 18 15.89 -24.94 -9.93
C LEU A 18 14.73 -24.01 -9.59
N LYS A 19 15.01 -22.77 -9.19
CA LYS A 19 13.97 -21.76 -8.91
C LYS A 19 13.13 -21.40 -10.13
N ARG A 20 13.75 -21.27 -11.31
CA ARG A 20 13.01 -21.06 -12.58
C ARG A 20 12.11 -22.23 -12.94
N ARG A 21 12.56 -23.47 -12.66
CA ARG A 21 11.74 -24.67 -12.87
C ARG A 21 10.56 -24.73 -11.90
N GLU A 22 10.79 -24.43 -10.61
CA GLU A 22 9.73 -24.36 -9.60
C GLU A 22 8.67 -23.32 -9.99
N VAL A 23 9.06 -22.12 -10.41
CA VAL A 23 8.14 -21.07 -10.86
C VAL A 23 7.33 -21.52 -12.09
N ALA A 24 7.97 -22.16 -13.07
CA ALA A 24 7.28 -22.67 -14.26
C ALA A 24 6.30 -23.81 -13.95
N GLU A 25 6.54 -24.60 -12.90
CA GLU A 25 5.61 -25.64 -12.44
C GLU A 25 4.41 -25.04 -11.68
N VAL A 26 4.63 -24.00 -10.86
CA VAL A 26 3.56 -23.26 -10.18
C VAL A 26 2.66 -22.54 -11.19
N GLU A 27 3.23 -21.89 -12.21
CA GLU A 27 2.45 -21.20 -13.25
C GLU A 27 1.57 -22.16 -14.04
N ARG A 28 2.11 -23.34 -14.40
CA ARG A 28 1.32 -24.42 -15.03
C ARG A 28 0.21 -24.94 -14.12
N ALA A 29 0.45 -25.04 -12.81
CA ALA A 29 -0.59 -25.46 -11.87
C ALA A 29 -1.71 -24.41 -11.76
N LEU A 30 -1.37 -23.13 -11.78
CA LEU A 30 -2.34 -22.03 -11.74
C LEU A 30 -3.20 -22.00 -13.03
N GLN A 31 -2.59 -22.22 -14.20
CA GLN A 31 -3.32 -22.33 -15.47
C GLN A 31 -4.32 -23.49 -15.47
N ARG A 32 -3.94 -24.66 -14.93
CA ARG A 32 -4.90 -25.78 -14.78
C ARG A 32 -6.06 -25.43 -13.85
N GLN A 33 -5.81 -24.69 -12.76
CA GLN A 33 -6.89 -24.23 -11.90
C GLN A 33 -7.80 -23.20 -12.58
N GLN A 34 -7.24 -22.34 -13.43
CA GLN A 34 -8.01 -21.40 -14.22
C GLN A 34 -8.85 -22.10 -15.30
N GLU A 35 -8.33 -23.12 -15.98
CA GLU A 35 -9.10 -23.92 -16.95
C GLU A 35 -10.26 -24.66 -16.27
N VAL A 36 -10.02 -25.30 -15.12
CA VAL A 36 -11.08 -25.98 -14.34
C VAL A 36 -12.13 -24.99 -13.81
N ARG A 37 -11.74 -23.74 -13.53
CA ARG A 37 -12.66 -22.67 -13.11
C ARG A 37 -13.37 -22.00 -14.29
N ALA A 38 -12.81 -22.11 -15.50
CA ALA A 38 -13.32 -21.49 -16.71
C ALA A 38 -14.30 -22.38 -17.46
N ASP A 39 -14.54 -23.64 -17.04
CA ASP A 39 -15.68 -24.42 -17.52
C ASP A 39 -16.97 -23.66 -17.18
N PRO A 40 -17.61 -23.03 -18.18
CA PRO A 40 -18.86 -22.33 -17.95
C PRO A 40 -19.92 -23.42 -17.86
N SER A 41 -20.35 -23.73 -16.64
CA SER A 41 -21.68 -24.32 -16.46
C SER A 41 -22.67 -23.49 -17.29
N PRO A 42 -23.55 -24.12 -18.08
CA PRO A 42 -24.37 -23.41 -19.05
C PRO A 42 -25.18 -22.35 -18.32
N SER A 43 -24.92 -21.11 -18.71
CA SER A 43 -25.61 -19.92 -18.20
C SER A 43 -27.10 -20.08 -18.47
N LEU A 44 -27.85 -20.49 -17.44
CA LEU A 44 -29.26 -20.15 -17.32
C LEU A 44 -29.32 -18.65 -17.11
N SER A 45 -29.33 -17.93 -18.23
CA SER A 45 -29.74 -16.53 -18.34
C SER A 45 -31.17 -16.43 -17.84
N THR A 46 -31.30 -16.25 -16.53
CA THR A 46 -32.54 -15.79 -15.91
C THR A 46 -32.24 -14.37 -15.47
N GLY A 47 -32.51 -13.42 -16.36
CA GLY A 47 -32.50 -12.00 -16.02
C GLY A 47 -33.51 -11.76 -14.92
N CYS A 48 -33.03 -11.68 -13.69
CA CYS A 48 -33.79 -11.22 -12.55
C CYS A 48 -33.96 -9.69 -12.65
N PRO A 49 -35.20 -9.15 -12.74
CA PRO A 49 -35.43 -7.73 -12.98
C PRO A 49 -35.28 -6.84 -11.73
N TRP A 50 -34.77 -7.34 -10.61
CA TRP A 50 -34.76 -6.62 -9.33
C TRP A 50 -33.44 -5.90 -8.99
N ASP A 51 -32.37 -6.07 -9.78
CA ASP A 51 -31.09 -5.38 -9.53
C ASP A 51 -31.08 -3.90 -9.98
N ALA A 52 -32.19 -3.37 -10.52
CA ALA A 52 -32.24 -2.01 -11.08
C ALA A 52 -32.88 -0.93 -10.19
N ALA A 53 -33.24 -1.23 -8.93
CA ALA A 53 -33.95 -0.26 -8.08
C ALA A 53 -33.49 -0.27 -6.62
N VAL A 54 -32.22 0.05 -6.38
CA VAL A 54 -31.79 0.62 -5.09
C VAL A 54 -31.38 2.07 -5.35
N PRO A 55 -32.21 3.07 -4.99
CA PRO A 55 -31.77 4.45 -5.03
C PRO A 55 -30.75 4.67 -3.90
N ASP A 56 -29.56 5.13 -4.28
CA ASP A 56 -28.55 5.66 -3.37
C ASP A 56 -29.16 6.71 -2.45
N VAL A 57 -29.21 6.44 -1.15
CA VAL A 57 -29.50 7.42 -0.12
C VAL A 57 -28.18 8.07 0.27
N PRO A 58 -27.97 9.38 0.03
CA PRO A 58 -26.75 10.04 0.46
C PRO A 58 -26.72 10.16 1.98
N ALA A 59 -25.60 9.73 2.56
CA ALA A 59 -25.28 9.92 3.96
C ALA A 59 -25.00 11.41 4.25
N GLY A 60 -25.77 12.00 5.17
CA GLY A 60 -25.40 13.24 5.84
C GLY A 60 -26.58 14.19 6.06
N VAL A 61 -27.04 14.30 7.31
CA VAL A 61 -26.97 15.53 8.14
C VAL A 61 -27.43 15.13 9.55
N LEU A 62 -26.47 15.15 10.47
CA LEU A 62 -26.71 15.28 11.91
C LEU A 62 -27.07 16.74 12.19
N ALA A 63 -28.23 16.99 12.77
CA ALA A 63 -28.46 18.18 13.59
C ALA A 63 -29.60 17.92 14.56
N GLU A 64 -29.23 17.92 15.83
CA GLU A 64 -30.14 17.98 16.97
C GLU A 64 -30.91 19.31 16.96
N ASP A 65 -32.16 19.29 17.43
CA ASP A 65 -32.57 20.19 18.52
C ASP A 65 -33.97 19.83 19.02
N GLY A 66 -34.13 19.99 20.32
CA GLY A 66 -35.26 19.49 21.09
C GLY A 66 -36.34 20.53 21.39
N ALA A 67 -37.40 19.96 21.98
CA ALA A 67 -38.25 20.50 23.04
C ALA A 67 -39.38 21.50 22.71
N SER A 68 -40.45 21.25 23.48
CA SER A 68 -41.65 22.07 23.78
C SER A 68 -42.70 22.14 22.66
N GLY A 69 -43.98 21.81 22.85
CA GLY A 69 -44.78 21.72 24.06
C GLY A 69 -45.53 23.03 24.30
N THR A 70 -46.64 23.27 23.59
CA THR A 70 -47.74 24.14 24.07
C THR A 70 -49.03 23.87 23.29
N GLU A 71 -50.10 23.64 24.04
CA GLU A 71 -51.51 23.50 23.62
C GLU A 71 -52.21 24.89 23.78
N PRO A 72 -53.55 25.02 23.64
CA PRO A 72 -54.33 25.38 22.44
C PRO A 72 -54.97 26.79 22.48
N ALA A 73 -55.57 27.25 21.37
CA ALA A 73 -56.62 28.27 21.40
C ALA A 73 -57.52 28.24 20.15
N ALA A 74 -58.82 28.42 20.41
CA ALA A 74 -59.93 28.41 19.49
C ALA A 74 -60.10 29.71 18.69
N ALA A 75 -60.70 29.62 17.49
CA ALA A 75 -61.65 30.59 16.92
C ALA A 75 -62.25 30.04 15.60
N GLY A 76 -63.59 29.97 15.51
CA GLY A 76 -64.32 30.01 14.23
C GLY A 76 -64.62 31.47 13.83
N PRO A 77 -65.62 31.79 12.98
CA PRO A 77 -66.50 30.96 12.14
C PRO A 77 -66.68 31.51 10.68
N GLU A 78 -67.82 31.19 10.05
CA GLU A 78 -68.37 31.60 8.72
C GLU A 78 -67.90 30.72 7.53
N GLY A 79 -68.73 30.13 6.66
CA GLY A 79 -70.09 30.35 6.17
C GLY A 79 -70.00 30.12 4.64
N THR A 80 -70.75 29.25 3.96
CA THR A 80 -72.02 29.58 3.26
C THR A 80 -72.50 28.36 2.43
N ALA A 81 -73.83 28.11 2.45
CA ALA A 81 -74.77 27.39 1.55
C ALA A 81 -74.26 26.54 0.34
N ALA A 82 -74.62 25.24 0.16
CA ALA A 82 -75.90 24.58 -0.27
C ALA A 82 -76.19 24.68 -1.81
N PRO A 83 -77.07 23.86 -2.45
CA PRO A 83 -77.85 22.68 -2.01
C PRO A 83 -77.85 21.47 -3.00
N GLY A 84 -78.57 20.36 -2.70
CA GLY A 84 -79.07 19.45 -3.75
C GLY A 84 -79.47 18.02 -3.36
N CYS A 85 -80.79 17.78 -3.31
CA CYS A 85 -81.52 16.53 -3.60
C CYS A 85 -81.60 15.38 -2.56
N CYS A 86 -82.79 15.27 -1.97
CA CYS A 86 -83.36 14.12 -1.26
C CYS A 86 -83.87 13.05 -2.23
N PRO A 87 -83.93 11.76 -1.86
CA PRO A 87 -84.79 10.79 -2.53
C PRO A 87 -86.14 10.64 -1.80
N GLN A 88 -87.20 10.60 -2.61
CA GLN A 88 -88.59 10.32 -2.25
C GLN A 88 -88.76 8.90 -1.70
N ILE A 89 -89.37 8.77 -0.52
CA ILE A 89 -90.03 7.53 -0.08
C ILE A 89 -91.53 7.79 -0.11
N HIS A 90 -92.20 6.98 -0.93
CA HIS A 90 -93.64 6.91 -1.13
C HIS A 90 -94.40 6.73 0.18
N CYS A 91 -95.20 7.73 0.54
CA CYS A 91 -96.35 7.57 1.42
C CYS A 91 -97.51 7.00 0.59
N LEU A 92 -97.96 5.79 0.93
CA LEU A 92 -99.25 5.22 0.50
C LEU A 92 -100.35 5.68 1.49
N PRO A 93 -101.64 5.59 1.11
CA PRO A 93 -102.47 6.77 0.94
C PRO A 93 -103.47 6.99 2.07
N GLN A 94 -104.01 8.21 2.08
CA GLN A 94 -105.24 8.63 2.75
C GLN A 94 -106.37 7.62 2.53
N GLY A 95 -106.65 6.80 3.56
CA GLY A 95 -107.93 6.15 3.73
C GLY A 95 -108.95 7.20 4.16
N ALA A 96 -109.88 7.52 3.27
CA ALA A 96 -110.98 8.44 3.49
C ALA A 96 -111.80 8.05 4.73
N VAL A 97 -111.71 8.89 5.77
CA VAL A 97 -112.69 8.97 6.85
C VAL A 97 -113.84 9.82 6.34
N GLN A 98 -114.83 9.21 5.68
CA GLN A 98 -116.16 9.79 5.49
C GLN A 98 -117.20 8.67 5.53
N GLY A 99 -118.18 8.79 6.41
CA GLY A 99 -119.39 7.96 6.38
C GLY A 99 -119.67 7.12 7.62
N TRP A 100 -119.86 7.75 8.78
CA TRP A 100 -120.78 7.19 9.79
C TRP A 100 -121.99 8.13 9.87
N GLY A 101 -123.03 7.76 9.12
CA GLY A 101 -124.31 8.43 9.16
C GLY A 101 -124.99 8.22 10.51
N TRP A 102 -125.27 9.34 11.17
CA TRP A 102 -126.17 9.43 12.32
C TRP A 102 -127.61 9.44 11.81
N GLY A 103 -128.47 8.59 12.36
CA GLY A 103 -129.89 8.55 11.97
C GLY A 103 -130.72 7.49 12.68
N GLY A 104 -130.53 7.28 13.98
CA GLY A 104 -131.42 6.48 14.83
C GLY A 104 -132.36 7.39 15.61
N HIS A 105 -133.62 7.45 15.20
CA HIS A 105 -134.71 8.06 15.96
C HIS A 105 -135.03 7.24 17.23
N GLY A 106 -135.11 7.92 18.37
CA GLY A 106 -136.06 7.66 19.46
C GLY A 106 -135.92 6.37 20.28
N GLY A 107 -135.28 6.45 21.46
CA GLY A 107 -135.34 5.45 22.52
C GLY A 107 -134.78 6.00 23.84
N PRO A 108 -135.32 5.62 25.01
CA PRO A 108 -135.37 6.45 26.21
C PRO A 108 -134.02 6.59 26.93
N ALA A 109 -133.91 7.69 27.68
CA ALA A 109 -132.74 8.11 28.44
C ALA A 109 -132.13 7.00 29.32
N ASP A 110 -130.90 6.60 28.99
CA ASP A 110 -129.99 5.90 29.90
C ASP A 110 -129.26 6.91 30.82
N PRO A 111 -128.95 6.54 32.07
CA PRO A 111 -128.61 7.48 33.14
C PRO A 111 -127.25 8.16 32.92
N VAL A 112 -127.22 9.45 33.29
CA VAL A 112 -126.03 10.31 33.38
C VAL A 112 -124.91 9.59 34.16
N PRO A 113 -123.70 9.44 33.60
CA PRO A 113 -122.59 8.79 34.31
C PRO A 113 -122.12 9.67 35.46
N THR A 114 -121.97 9.08 36.64
CA THR A 114 -121.45 9.78 37.81
C THR A 114 -119.97 10.20 37.60
N PRO A 115 -119.53 11.34 38.18
CA PRO A 115 -118.20 11.90 37.96
C PRO A 115 -117.03 10.93 38.26
N GLN A 116 -117.22 9.95 39.15
CA GLN A 116 -116.23 8.93 39.48
C GLN A 116 -115.90 7.95 38.34
N ALA A 117 -116.86 7.65 37.43
CA ALA A 117 -116.63 6.70 36.34
C ALA A 117 -115.80 7.29 35.19
N SER A 118 -115.80 8.62 35.02
CA SER A 118 -115.01 9.33 34.01
C SER A 118 -113.53 9.47 34.43
N ALA A 119 -113.27 9.73 35.70
CA ALA A 119 -111.93 9.80 36.28
C ALA A 119 -111.20 8.43 36.20
N ALA A 120 -111.90 7.33 36.52
CA ALA A 120 -111.32 5.99 36.42
C ALA A 120 -110.98 5.56 34.96
N ARG A 121 -111.65 6.14 33.95
CA ARG A 121 -111.31 5.91 32.53
C ARG A 121 -110.09 6.74 32.10
N GLN A 122 -109.98 7.98 32.58
CA GLN A 122 -108.82 8.83 32.35
C GLN A 122 -107.56 8.23 32.98
N GLU A 123 -107.64 7.72 34.21
CA GLU A 123 -106.51 7.08 34.89
C GLU A 123 -106.03 5.81 34.16
N ARG A 124 -106.95 4.95 33.70
CA ARG A 124 -106.59 3.77 32.88
C ARG A 124 -106.02 4.15 31.52
N ALA A 125 -106.49 5.23 30.91
CA ALA A 125 -105.93 5.73 29.66
C ALA A 125 -104.49 6.21 29.87
N LEU A 126 -104.23 6.97 30.95
CA LEU A 126 -102.90 7.42 31.33
C LEU A 126 -101.96 6.25 31.66
N GLN A 127 -102.43 5.25 32.41
CA GLN A 127 -101.65 4.03 32.69
C GLN A 127 -101.30 3.26 31.42
N ARG A 128 -102.24 3.08 30.49
CA ARG A 128 -101.97 2.42 29.19
C ARG A 128 -100.97 3.21 28.35
N THR A 129 -101.05 4.53 28.36
CA THR A 129 -100.05 5.35 27.67
C THR A 129 -98.68 5.24 28.33
N ALA A 130 -98.60 5.18 29.66
CA ALA A 130 -97.36 5.01 30.40
C ALA A 130 -96.74 3.62 30.20
N GLU A 131 -97.56 2.55 30.21
CA GLU A 131 -97.14 1.18 29.91
C GLU A 131 -96.66 1.05 28.46
N ALA A 132 -97.39 1.64 27.50
CA ALA A 132 -96.97 1.66 26.10
C ALA A 132 -95.65 2.42 25.91
N GLN A 133 -95.46 3.54 26.63
CA GLN A 133 -94.20 4.29 26.64
C GLN A 133 -93.07 3.48 27.26
N ALA A 134 -93.32 2.76 28.36
CA ALA A 134 -92.32 1.89 28.99
C ALA A 134 -91.92 0.72 28.09
N GLN A 135 -92.89 0.09 27.41
CA GLN A 135 -92.64 -0.97 26.43
C GLN A 135 -91.87 -0.45 25.21
N ALA A 136 -92.22 0.75 24.71
CA ALA A 136 -91.49 1.40 23.63
C ALA A 136 -90.04 1.69 24.05
N ALA A 137 -89.82 2.22 25.25
CA ALA A 137 -88.49 2.49 25.78
C ALA A 137 -87.65 1.19 25.95
N GLU A 138 -88.27 0.08 26.36
CA GLU A 138 -87.59 -1.22 26.44
C GLU A 138 -87.20 -1.75 25.05
N GLN A 139 -88.09 -1.58 24.06
CA GLN A 139 -87.81 -1.94 22.67
C GLN A 139 -86.69 -1.07 22.08
N ASP A 140 -86.70 0.23 22.35
CA ASP A 140 -85.67 1.17 21.93
C ASP A 140 -84.31 0.85 22.58
N ALA A 141 -84.30 0.49 23.86
CA ALA A 141 -83.08 0.05 24.55
C ALA A 141 -82.51 -1.25 23.95
N LYS A 142 -83.36 -2.21 23.61
CA LYS A 142 -82.95 -3.45 22.92
C LYS A 142 -82.44 -3.16 21.52
N ALA A 143 -83.11 -2.29 20.76
CA ALA A 143 -82.68 -1.85 19.44
C ALA A 143 -81.32 -1.15 19.50
N ALA A 144 -81.12 -0.25 20.47
CA ALA A 144 -79.85 0.43 20.70
C ALA A 144 -78.72 -0.56 21.07
N HIS A 145 -79.00 -1.56 21.89
CA HIS A 145 -78.03 -2.59 22.25
C HIS A 145 -77.60 -3.41 21.03
N LEU A 146 -78.56 -3.87 20.21
CA LEU A 146 -78.28 -4.61 18.98
C LEU A 146 -77.51 -3.75 17.97
N HIS A 147 -77.85 -2.46 17.83
CA HIS A 147 -77.09 -1.53 16.99
C HIS A 147 -75.64 -1.36 17.47
N HIS A 148 -75.42 -1.28 18.78
CA HIS A 148 -74.06 -1.21 19.33
C HIS A 148 -73.26 -2.49 19.04
N GLN A 149 -73.88 -3.67 19.18
CA GLN A 149 -73.26 -4.95 18.83
C GLN A 149 -72.92 -5.03 17.33
N LEU A 150 -73.85 -4.64 16.46
CA LEU A 150 -73.64 -4.60 15.02
C LEU A 150 -72.49 -3.66 14.65
N ALA A 151 -72.42 -2.46 15.26
CA ALA A 151 -71.32 -1.54 15.06
C ALA A 151 -69.97 -2.14 15.52
N GLY A 152 -69.95 -2.87 16.63
CA GLY A 152 -68.75 -3.60 17.10
C GLY A 152 -68.29 -4.68 16.12
N LEU A 153 -69.23 -5.47 15.59
CA LEU A 153 -68.94 -6.51 14.59
C LEU A 153 -68.46 -5.92 13.26
N GLN A 154 -69.08 -4.83 12.80
CA GLN A 154 -68.65 -4.11 11.60
C GLN A 154 -67.22 -3.61 11.74
N ARG A 155 -66.87 -2.96 12.87
CA ARG A 155 -65.49 -2.53 13.14
C ARG A 155 -64.51 -3.69 13.12
N ARG A 156 -64.87 -4.85 13.69
CA ARG A 156 -64.01 -6.05 13.69
C ARG A 156 -63.82 -6.59 12.28
N ARG A 157 -64.88 -6.67 11.47
CA ARG A 157 -64.81 -7.07 10.06
C ARG A 157 -63.91 -6.13 9.28
N ASP A 158 -64.06 -4.82 9.46
CA ASP A 158 -63.28 -3.83 8.71
C ASP A 158 -61.79 -3.91 9.06
N ARG A 159 -61.44 -4.13 10.34
CA ARG A 159 -60.06 -4.41 10.77
C ARG A 159 -59.48 -5.68 10.12
N LEU A 160 -60.26 -6.76 10.11
CA LEU A 160 -59.84 -8.02 9.47
C LEU A 160 -59.70 -7.85 7.95
N ALA A 161 -60.61 -7.14 7.30
CA ALA A 161 -60.55 -6.86 5.88
C ALA A 161 -59.30 -6.02 5.54
N GLN A 162 -58.97 -5.02 6.36
CA GLN A 162 -57.74 -4.25 6.17
C GLN A 162 -56.49 -5.11 6.35
N HIS A 163 -56.48 -6.01 7.34
CA HIS A 163 -55.37 -6.94 7.53
C HIS A 163 -55.21 -7.90 6.35
N LEU A 164 -56.31 -8.46 5.84
CA LEU A 164 -56.27 -9.31 4.65
C LEU A 164 -55.78 -8.55 3.41
N ARG A 165 -56.22 -7.30 3.21
CA ARG A 165 -55.69 -6.45 2.12
C ARG A 165 -54.19 -6.22 2.26
N SER A 166 -53.67 -6.04 3.48
CA SER A 166 -52.22 -5.90 3.70
C SER A 166 -51.44 -7.17 3.37
N LEU A 167 -52.05 -8.34 3.50
CA LEU A 167 -51.44 -9.63 3.18
C LEU A 167 -51.59 -10.03 1.70
N GLN A 168 -52.41 -9.32 0.92
CA GLN A 168 -52.66 -9.65 -0.49
C GLN A 168 -51.38 -9.58 -1.34
N CYS A 169 -50.45 -8.66 -1.06
CA CYS A 169 -49.19 -8.57 -1.80
C CYS A 169 -48.31 -9.82 -1.65
N PHE A 170 -48.28 -10.41 -0.46
CA PHE A 170 -47.59 -11.68 -0.22
C PHE A 170 -48.31 -12.84 -0.88
N HIS A 171 -49.64 -12.85 -0.82
CA HIS A 171 -50.42 -13.88 -1.50
C HIS A 171 -50.21 -13.84 -3.02
N SER A 172 -50.26 -12.67 -3.64
CA SER A 172 -49.99 -12.53 -5.08
C SER A 172 -48.58 -13.01 -5.43
N TYR A 173 -47.58 -12.67 -4.61
CA TYR A 173 -46.19 -13.12 -4.81
C TYR A 173 -46.02 -14.64 -4.68
N LEU A 174 -46.66 -15.27 -3.68
CA LEU A 174 -46.60 -16.72 -3.48
C LEU A 174 -47.38 -17.50 -4.55
N CYS A 175 -48.42 -16.89 -5.11
CA CYS A 175 -49.24 -17.47 -6.18
C CYS A 175 -48.65 -17.25 -7.58
N GLU A 176 -47.53 -16.56 -7.71
CA GLU A 176 -46.81 -16.48 -8.99
C GLU A 176 -46.45 -17.92 -9.45
N PRO A 177 -46.73 -18.27 -10.72
CA PRO A 177 -46.60 -19.63 -11.24
C PRO A 177 -45.25 -20.31 -11.00
N PRO A 178 -44.08 -19.63 -11.03
CA PRO A 178 -42.82 -20.30 -10.68
C PRO A 178 -42.78 -20.74 -9.21
N LEU A 179 -43.28 -19.94 -8.27
CA LEU A 179 -43.22 -20.28 -6.84
C LEU A 179 -44.28 -21.33 -6.46
N ALA A 180 -45.49 -21.17 -6.98
CA ALA A 180 -46.61 -22.06 -6.71
C ALA A 180 -46.43 -23.47 -7.29
N ALA A 181 -45.66 -23.61 -8.38
CA ALA A 181 -45.34 -24.92 -8.97
C ALA A 181 -44.14 -25.61 -8.29
N GLN A 182 -43.25 -24.87 -7.63
CA GLN A 182 -42.00 -25.38 -7.07
C GLN A 182 -42.14 -25.97 -5.67
N PHE A 183 -43.11 -25.52 -4.87
CA PHE A 183 -43.26 -25.92 -3.47
C PHE A 183 -44.65 -26.50 -3.20
N GLN A 184 -44.71 -27.68 -2.58
CA GLN A 184 -45.97 -28.34 -2.20
C GLN A 184 -46.63 -27.68 -0.98
N ASP A 185 -45.82 -27.17 -0.06
CA ASP A 185 -46.27 -26.52 1.18
C ASP A 185 -45.28 -25.42 1.66
N VAL A 186 -45.77 -24.56 2.55
CA VAL A 186 -44.98 -23.45 3.14
C VAL A 186 -43.75 -23.97 3.91
N PRO A 187 -43.82 -25.06 4.72
CA PRO A 187 -42.64 -25.64 5.34
C PRO A 187 -41.54 -26.05 4.35
N SER A 188 -41.88 -26.69 3.22
CA SER A 188 -40.87 -27.03 2.20
C SER A 188 -40.21 -25.80 1.59
N MET A 189 -40.99 -24.73 1.38
CA MET A 189 -40.46 -23.45 0.90
C MET A 189 -39.49 -22.82 1.91
N LEU A 190 -39.87 -22.79 3.19
CA LEU A 190 -39.02 -22.27 4.25
C LEU A 190 -37.72 -23.09 4.39
N ALA A 191 -37.81 -24.41 4.37
CA ALA A 191 -36.64 -25.29 4.40
C ALA A 191 -35.70 -25.05 3.21
N HIS A 192 -36.25 -24.80 2.01
CA HIS A 192 -35.44 -24.43 0.84
C HIS A 192 -34.74 -23.09 1.03
N PHE A 193 -35.42 -22.07 1.55
CA PHE A 193 -34.78 -20.78 1.84
C PHE A 193 -33.72 -20.89 2.93
N GLU A 194 -33.96 -21.68 3.98
CA GLU A 194 -32.96 -21.96 5.00
C GLU A 194 -31.72 -22.64 4.40
N ALA A 195 -31.93 -23.62 3.50
CA ALA A 195 -30.83 -24.27 2.79
C ALA A 195 -30.06 -23.28 1.89
N LEU A 196 -30.74 -22.35 1.20
CA LEU A 196 -30.11 -21.30 0.40
C LEU A 196 -29.30 -20.32 1.27
N LEU A 197 -29.83 -19.94 2.43
CA LEU A 197 -29.13 -19.08 3.40
C LEU A 197 -27.89 -19.79 3.95
N ALA A 198 -28.02 -21.07 4.31
CA ALA A 198 -26.89 -21.88 4.76
C ALA A 198 -25.82 -22.02 3.66
N LEU A 199 -26.23 -22.27 2.41
CA LEU A 199 -25.32 -22.32 1.27
C LEU A 199 -24.61 -20.98 1.05
N ARG A 200 -25.35 -19.86 1.12
CA ARG A 200 -24.75 -18.51 1.00
C ARG A 200 -23.72 -18.26 2.10
N ALA A 201 -24.00 -18.69 3.33
CA ALA A 201 -23.05 -18.58 4.44
C ALA A 201 -21.80 -19.44 4.22
N ALA A 202 -21.96 -20.68 3.75
CA ALA A 202 -20.85 -21.57 3.42
C ALA A 202 -19.96 -21.00 2.31
N LEU A 203 -20.57 -20.50 1.22
CA LEU A 203 -19.83 -19.86 0.12
C LEU A 203 -19.10 -18.60 0.57
N ALA A 204 -19.69 -17.80 1.47
CA ALA A 204 -19.03 -16.63 2.05
C ALA A 204 -17.78 -17.03 2.86
N GLN A 205 -17.89 -18.07 3.69
CA GLN A 205 -16.75 -18.59 4.47
C GLN A 205 -15.65 -19.15 3.56
N GLU A 206 -16.01 -19.87 2.50
CA GLU A 206 -15.03 -20.36 1.53
C GLU A 206 -14.33 -19.22 0.79
N ALA A 207 -15.07 -18.16 0.44
CA ALA A 207 -14.51 -16.97 -0.18
C ALA A 207 -13.53 -16.26 0.76
N GLU A 208 -13.88 -16.08 2.03
CA GLU A 208 -13.00 -15.51 3.06
C GLU A 208 -11.75 -16.36 3.27
N ALA A 209 -11.91 -17.68 3.42
CA ALA A 209 -10.78 -18.59 3.53
C ALA A 209 -9.88 -18.57 2.28
N GLY A 210 -10.47 -18.42 1.10
CA GLY A 210 -9.74 -18.21 -0.15
C GLY A 210 -8.94 -16.91 -0.15
N GLN A 211 -9.55 -15.81 0.28
CA GLN A 211 -8.87 -14.50 0.42
C GLN A 211 -7.72 -14.56 1.42
N GLU A 212 -7.90 -15.23 2.57
CA GLU A 212 -6.83 -15.42 3.53
C GLU A 212 -5.66 -16.22 2.97
N ARG A 213 -5.92 -17.29 2.20
CA ARG A 213 -4.86 -18.08 1.54
C ARG A 213 -4.09 -17.20 0.55
N LEU A 214 -4.79 -16.38 -0.23
CA LEU A 214 -4.15 -15.43 -1.14
C LEU A 214 -3.33 -14.40 -0.36
N ALA A 215 -3.86 -13.82 0.71
CA ALA A 215 -3.15 -12.85 1.55
C ALA A 215 -1.87 -13.46 2.17
N ARG A 216 -1.94 -14.71 2.65
CA ARG A 216 -0.77 -15.46 3.14
C ARG A 216 0.24 -15.69 2.02
N GLY A 217 -0.19 -16.07 0.82
CA GLY A 217 0.67 -16.23 -0.35
C GLY A 217 1.37 -14.93 -0.73
N TRP A 218 0.65 -13.80 -0.74
CA TRP A 218 1.24 -12.48 -1.00
C TRP A 218 2.24 -12.05 0.07
N ALA A 219 1.95 -12.33 1.35
CA ALA A 219 2.88 -12.07 2.45
C ALA A 219 4.17 -12.89 2.32
N GLN A 220 4.05 -14.18 1.97
CA GLN A 220 5.21 -15.05 1.71
C GLN A 220 6.05 -14.54 0.53
N LEU A 221 5.41 -14.18 -0.59
CA LEU A 221 6.12 -13.65 -1.75
C LEU A 221 6.86 -12.35 -1.41
N ARG A 222 6.23 -11.49 -0.60
CA ARG A 222 6.88 -10.28 -0.11
C ARG A 222 8.09 -10.61 0.77
N GLY A 223 7.95 -11.55 1.70
CA GLY A 223 9.06 -12.04 2.54
C GLY A 223 10.23 -12.55 1.70
N TYR A 224 9.98 -13.44 0.73
CA TYR A 224 11.02 -13.91 -0.18
C TYR A 224 11.68 -12.80 -0.99
N ARG A 225 10.92 -11.79 -1.43
CA ARG A 225 11.48 -10.64 -2.14
C ARG A 225 12.37 -9.79 -1.24
N GLU A 226 11.97 -9.56 0.00
CA GLU A 226 12.76 -8.80 0.97
C GLU A 226 14.04 -9.56 1.36
N GLU A 227 13.93 -10.86 1.62
CA GLU A 227 15.07 -11.75 1.89
C GLU A 227 16.07 -11.73 0.72
N THR A 228 15.61 -11.97 -0.50
CA THR A 228 16.49 -11.96 -1.69
C THR A 228 17.13 -10.59 -1.92
N LEU A 229 16.41 -9.50 -1.69
CA LEU A 229 17.00 -8.15 -1.76
C LEU A 229 18.05 -7.94 -0.68
N SER A 230 17.83 -8.44 0.54
CA SER A 230 18.81 -8.34 1.63
C SER A 230 20.08 -9.15 1.35
N GLU A 231 19.95 -10.34 0.77
CA GLU A 231 21.08 -11.18 0.35
C GLU A 231 21.88 -10.50 -0.77
N LEU A 232 21.19 -9.94 -1.78
CA LEU A 232 21.83 -9.21 -2.87
C LEU A 232 22.58 -7.98 -2.35
N LEU A 233 22.01 -7.25 -1.39
CA LEU A 233 22.69 -6.14 -0.74
C LEU A 233 23.92 -6.61 0.05
N CYS A 234 23.84 -7.72 0.78
CA CYS A 234 24.97 -8.30 1.49
C CYS A 234 26.12 -8.63 0.53
N ILE A 235 25.82 -9.35 -0.56
CA ILE A 235 26.81 -9.70 -1.60
C ILE A 235 27.42 -8.43 -2.22
N ALA A 236 26.60 -7.42 -2.56
CA ALA A 236 27.11 -6.18 -3.12
C ALA A 236 28.03 -5.43 -2.15
N THR A 237 27.74 -5.46 -0.84
CA THR A 237 28.63 -4.86 0.16
C THR A 237 29.94 -5.62 0.32
N GLU A 238 29.91 -6.96 0.27
CA GLU A 238 31.11 -7.79 0.31
C GLU A 238 31.98 -7.58 -0.94
N GLU A 239 31.35 -7.48 -2.12
CA GLU A 239 32.04 -7.19 -3.37
C GLU A 239 32.71 -5.80 -3.33
N ALA A 240 32.02 -4.79 -2.81
CA ALA A 240 32.59 -3.47 -2.61
C ALA A 240 33.80 -3.51 -1.66
N GLN A 241 33.73 -4.27 -0.56
CA GLN A 241 34.84 -4.43 0.37
C GLN A 241 36.05 -5.10 -0.30
N HIS A 242 35.84 -6.20 -1.03
CA HIS A 242 36.92 -6.87 -1.77
C HIS A 242 37.55 -5.94 -2.80
N HIS A 243 36.73 -5.15 -3.52
CA HIS A 243 37.24 -4.19 -4.49
C HIS A 243 38.11 -3.12 -3.82
N MET A 244 37.68 -2.56 -2.68
CA MET A 244 38.51 -1.61 -1.92
C MET A 244 39.83 -2.23 -1.46
N CYS A 245 39.81 -3.48 -0.98
CA CYS A 245 41.03 -4.19 -0.55
C CYS A 245 42.00 -4.41 -1.73
N LEU A 246 41.48 -4.80 -2.90
CA LEU A 246 42.29 -4.97 -4.12
C LEU A 246 42.90 -3.64 -4.57
N GLU A 247 42.11 -2.56 -4.58
CA GLU A 247 42.58 -1.22 -4.92
C GLU A 247 43.65 -0.72 -3.93
N ALA A 248 43.48 -0.99 -2.63
CA ALA A 248 44.49 -0.65 -1.62
C ALA A 248 45.81 -1.41 -1.87
N ALA A 249 45.74 -2.74 -2.06
CA ALA A 249 46.91 -3.56 -2.35
C ALA A 249 47.60 -3.14 -3.68
N HIS A 250 46.83 -2.77 -4.69
CA HIS A 250 47.37 -2.28 -5.96
C HIS A 250 48.09 -0.94 -5.78
N ARG A 251 47.54 -0.02 -4.98
CA ARG A 251 48.20 1.26 -4.65
C ARG A 251 49.50 1.04 -3.88
N GLU A 252 49.49 0.16 -2.89
CA GLU A 252 50.70 -0.19 -2.13
C GLU A 252 51.78 -0.80 -3.04
N GLY A 253 51.40 -1.75 -3.89
CA GLY A 253 52.30 -2.35 -4.87
C GLY A 253 52.87 -1.33 -5.85
N SER A 254 52.04 -0.40 -6.35
CA SER A 254 52.47 0.68 -7.25
C SER A 254 53.44 1.66 -6.57
N LEU A 255 53.20 1.99 -5.29
CA LEU A 255 54.10 2.85 -4.51
C LEU A 255 55.47 2.18 -4.29
N LEU A 256 55.47 0.90 -3.94
CA LEU A 256 56.70 0.14 -3.72
C LEU A 256 57.48 -0.02 -5.02
N PHE A 257 56.79 -0.36 -6.11
CA PHE A 257 57.39 -0.44 -7.43
C PHE A 257 58.01 0.89 -7.86
N ARG A 258 57.28 2.01 -7.71
CA ARG A 258 57.80 3.34 -8.02
C ARG A 258 59.02 3.70 -7.16
N ALA A 259 59.02 3.35 -5.88
CA ALA A 259 60.18 3.54 -5.00
C ALA A 259 61.39 2.75 -5.50
N GLN A 260 61.19 1.49 -5.91
CA GLN A 260 62.25 0.65 -6.47
C GLN A 260 62.80 1.20 -7.79
N GLU A 261 61.94 1.64 -8.72
CA GLU A 261 62.36 2.28 -9.96
C GLU A 261 63.20 3.53 -9.68
N SER A 262 62.77 4.36 -8.73
CA SER A 262 63.53 5.56 -8.34
C SER A 262 64.91 5.22 -7.76
N CYS A 263 65.01 4.17 -6.95
CA CYS A 263 66.28 3.68 -6.41
C CYS A 263 67.21 3.18 -7.53
N TRP A 264 66.66 2.42 -8.49
CA TRP A 264 67.44 1.91 -9.61
C TRP A 264 67.92 3.04 -10.53
N ALA A 265 67.06 3.99 -10.86
CA ALA A 265 67.43 5.18 -11.63
C ALA A 265 68.53 6.00 -10.93
N HIS A 266 68.45 6.15 -9.59
CA HIS A 266 69.47 6.84 -8.81
C HIS A 266 70.82 6.10 -8.83
N ALA A 267 70.81 4.77 -8.66
CA ALA A 267 72.02 3.94 -8.73
C ALA A 267 72.68 4.04 -10.12
N GLN A 268 71.87 4.00 -11.20
CA GLN A 268 72.35 4.16 -12.56
C GLN A 268 72.97 5.54 -12.77
N SER A 269 72.29 6.62 -12.36
CA SER A 269 72.80 7.99 -12.47
C SER A 269 74.15 8.12 -11.74
N THR A 270 74.25 7.60 -10.52
CA THR A 270 75.50 7.60 -9.74
C THR A 270 76.61 6.81 -10.42
N ALA A 271 76.29 5.66 -11.02
CA ALA A 271 77.26 4.85 -11.76
C ALA A 271 77.77 5.58 -13.02
N THR A 272 76.89 6.26 -13.75
CA THR A 272 77.28 7.06 -14.92
C THR A 272 78.17 8.24 -14.53
N GLU A 273 77.87 8.93 -13.44
CA GLU A 273 78.70 10.01 -12.91
C GLU A 273 80.09 9.52 -12.52
N LYS A 274 80.18 8.41 -11.76
CA LYS A 274 81.46 7.81 -11.37
C LYS A 274 82.29 7.36 -12.57
N THR A 275 81.63 6.77 -13.57
CA THR A 275 82.29 6.34 -14.82
C THR A 275 82.84 7.54 -15.60
N LEU A 276 82.10 8.65 -15.63
CA LEU A 276 82.56 9.89 -16.24
C LEU A 276 83.78 10.47 -15.52
N VAL A 277 83.76 10.55 -14.18
CA VAL A 277 84.89 11.05 -13.40
C VAL A 277 86.12 10.15 -13.60
N LEU A 278 85.93 8.83 -13.62
CA LEU A 278 87.03 7.89 -13.90
C LEU A 278 87.62 8.14 -15.30
N ALA A 279 86.77 8.32 -16.33
CA ALA A 279 87.22 8.63 -17.68
C ALA A 279 87.98 9.97 -17.74
N GLN A 280 87.53 10.99 -17.01
CA GLN A 280 88.24 12.28 -16.90
C GLN A 280 89.60 12.12 -16.23
N ILE A 281 89.70 11.34 -15.14
CA ILE A 281 90.97 11.04 -14.47
C ILE A 281 91.91 10.29 -15.42
N LYS A 282 91.43 9.23 -16.06
CA LYS A 282 92.20 8.46 -17.05
C LYS A 282 92.77 9.39 -18.14
N LEU A 283 91.94 10.28 -18.67
CA LEU A 283 92.36 11.24 -19.69
C LEU A 283 93.40 12.25 -19.15
N ALA A 284 93.22 12.77 -17.94
CA ALA A 284 94.16 13.69 -17.32
C ALA A 284 95.52 13.04 -17.04
N VAL A 285 95.53 11.80 -16.53
CA VAL A 285 96.74 11.00 -16.30
C VAL A 285 97.48 10.75 -17.62
N LEU A 286 96.77 10.32 -18.66
CA LEU A 286 97.34 10.08 -19.98
C LEU A 286 97.96 11.35 -20.56
N ASN A 287 97.25 12.48 -20.45
CA ASN A 287 97.75 13.79 -20.89
C ASN A 287 99.03 14.19 -20.12
N LEU A 288 99.08 13.97 -18.80
CA LEU A 288 100.27 14.22 -17.97
C LEU A 288 101.43 13.30 -18.36
N PHE A 289 101.18 12.01 -18.56
CA PHE A 289 102.17 11.02 -18.99
C PHE A 289 102.81 11.42 -20.32
N HIS A 290 102.00 11.79 -21.31
CA HIS A 290 102.51 12.29 -22.59
C HIS A 290 103.36 13.57 -22.42
N LEU A 291 102.90 14.53 -21.62
CA LEU A 291 103.67 15.77 -21.37
C LEU A 291 105.01 15.52 -20.66
N ALA A 292 105.11 14.52 -19.79
CA ALA A 292 106.34 14.19 -19.06
C ALA A 292 107.32 13.32 -19.88
N THR A 293 106.81 12.38 -20.68
CA THR A 293 107.64 11.42 -21.44
C THR A 293 108.20 12.02 -22.73
N VAL A 294 107.47 12.91 -23.40
CA VAL A 294 107.90 13.55 -24.66
C VAL A 294 109.22 14.36 -24.51
N PRO A 295 109.43 15.20 -23.48
CA PRO A 295 110.69 15.92 -23.28
C PRO A 295 111.86 15.01 -22.88
N LEU A 296 111.59 13.94 -22.14
CA LEU A 296 112.60 13.04 -21.58
C LEU A 296 113.09 11.96 -22.57
N LYS A 297 112.44 11.82 -23.75
CA LYS A 297 112.75 10.78 -24.76
C LYS A 297 112.81 9.35 -24.18
N ILE A 298 112.07 9.09 -23.11
CA ILE A 298 112.00 7.75 -22.50
C ILE A 298 111.04 6.91 -23.36
N HIS A 299 111.56 5.89 -24.04
CA HIS A 299 110.73 4.89 -24.70
C HIS A 299 110.17 3.94 -23.64
N THR A 300 108.97 4.25 -23.14
CA THR A 300 108.22 3.38 -22.24
C THR A 300 107.09 2.68 -22.98
N ASP A 301 107.16 1.35 -23.02
CA ASP A 301 106.11 0.45 -23.55
C ASP A 301 105.05 0.20 -22.45
N VAL A 302 104.37 1.27 -22.02
CA VAL A 302 103.32 1.21 -21.00
C VAL A 302 101.96 1.24 -21.68
N ALA A 303 101.08 0.30 -21.31
CA ALA A 303 99.76 0.17 -21.91
C ALA A 303 98.89 1.42 -21.65
N LEU A 304 98.09 1.79 -22.66
CA LEU A 304 97.24 3.00 -22.63
C LEU A 304 96.18 2.98 -21.51
N GLU A 305 95.73 1.79 -21.12
CA GLU A 305 94.71 1.60 -20.08
C GLU A 305 95.26 1.45 -18.66
N ASP A 306 96.58 1.30 -18.51
CA ASP A 306 97.23 1.10 -17.22
C ASP A 306 97.63 2.43 -16.58
N THR A 307 96.63 3.11 -16.00
CA THR A 307 96.82 4.42 -15.37
C THR A 307 97.78 4.40 -14.18
N GLU A 308 97.90 3.26 -13.48
CA GLU A 308 98.82 3.13 -12.34
C GLU A 308 100.26 3.11 -12.85
N ALA A 309 100.57 2.26 -13.84
CA ALA A 309 101.91 2.22 -14.44
C ALA A 309 102.29 3.56 -15.12
N GLN A 310 101.33 4.26 -15.72
CA GLN A 310 101.55 5.61 -16.29
C GLN A 310 101.94 6.62 -15.20
N LEU A 311 101.21 6.65 -14.08
CA LEU A 311 101.52 7.54 -12.96
C LEU A 311 102.86 7.19 -12.30
N ASP A 312 103.17 5.91 -12.12
CA ASP A 312 104.44 5.45 -11.56
C ASP A 312 105.62 5.91 -12.42
N THR A 313 105.49 5.82 -13.75
CA THR A 313 106.52 6.29 -14.68
C THR A 313 106.72 7.81 -14.60
N VAL A 314 105.63 8.59 -14.53
CA VAL A 314 105.71 10.05 -14.36
C VAL A 314 106.38 10.41 -13.03
N SER A 315 106.01 9.71 -11.95
CA SER A 315 106.57 9.95 -10.62
C SER A 315 108.06 9.60 -10.54
N ALA A 316 108.48 8.49 -11.16
CA ALA A 316 109.88 8.10 -11.26
C ALA A 316 110.69 9.07 -12.14
N GLY A 317 110.12 9.52 -13.27
CA GLY A 317 110.76 10.49 -14.16
C GLY A 317 110.94 11.88 -13.53
N LEU A 318 109.98 12.33 -12.72
CA LEU A 318 110.09 13.58 -11.95
C LEU A 318 110.98 13.43 -10.71
N GLY A 319 111.02 12.26 -10.08
CA GLY A 319 111.85 11.98 -8.89
C GLY A 319 113.33 11.73 -9.18
N ALA A 320 113.68 11.28 -10.40
CA ALA A 320 115.06 11.05 -10.82
C ALA A 320 115.80 12.32 -11.29
N ALA A 321 115.11 13.47 -11.38
CA ALA A 321 115.76 14.76 -11.60
C ALA A 321 116.44 15.24 -10.31
N ALA A 322 117.74 14.95 -10.18
CA ALA A 322 118.63 15.48 -9.14
C ALA A 322 118.54 17.02 -9.01
N PRO A 323 118.84 17.61 -7.83
CA PRO A 323 118.69 19.03 -7.61
C PRO A 323 119.68 19.81 -8.48
N VAL A 324 119.16 20.59 -9.42
CA VAL A 324 119.94 21.59 -10.15
C VAL A 324 120.08 22.80 -9.23
N GLU A 325 121.26 22.98 -8.64
CA GLU A 325 121.67 24.22 -7.98
C GLU A 325 121.55 25.40 -8.97
N GLY A 326 120.79 26.43 -8.58
CA GLY A 326 120.90 27.76 -9.18
C GLY A 326 119.74 28.21 -10.08
N VAL A 327 118.50 28.22 -9.59
CA VAL A 327 117.42 29.08 -10.15
C VAL A 327 116.55 29.61 -8.98
N PRO A 328 116.25 30.92 -8.94
CA PRO A 328 115.61 31.55 -7.79
C PRO A 328 114.18 31.06 -7.57
N ALA A 329 113.86 30.85 -6.29
CA ALA A 329 112.56 30.47 -5.78
C ALA A 329 111.49 31.53 -6.11
N CYS A 330 110.80 31.37 -7.24
CA CYS A 330 109.46 31.90 -7.40
C CYS A 330 108.49 30.92 -6.74
N GLY A 331 108.13 31.22 -5.49
CA GLY A 331 107.16 30.48 -4.71
C GLY A 331 105.79 30.39 -5.39
N ARG A 332 105.60 29.34 -6.19
CA ARG A 332 104.28 28.79 -6.48
C ARG A 332 104.21 27.45 -5.77
N GLY A 333 103.88 27.53 -4.48
CA GLY A 333 103.59 26.36 -3.68
C GLY A 333 102.37 25.65 -4.27
N TRP A 334 102.62 24.51 -4.91
CA TRP A 334 101.56 23.57 -5.24
C TRP A 334 101.11 22.95 -3.92
N LYS A 335 100.13 23.58 -3.27
CA LYS A 335 99.39 22.94 -2.18
C LYS A 335 98.57 21.83 -2.81
N TRP A 336 98.94 20.58 -2.53
CA TRP A 336 98.06 19.44 -2.71
C TRP A 336 96.81 19.69 -1.86
N VAL A 337 95.73 20.15 -2.50
CA VAL A 337 94.42 20.15 -1.87
C VAL A 337 93.98 18.70 -1.85
N SER A 338 94.14 18.05 -0.70
CA SER A 338 93.54 16.74 -0.44
C SER A 338 92.04 16.86 -0.65
N PHE A 339 91.55 16.36 -1.78
CA PHE A 339 90.12 16.20 -2.03
C PHE A 339 89.66 15.00 -1.20
N LYS A 340 89.21 15.28 0.02
CA LYS A 340 88.55 14.29 0.86
C LYS A 340 87.16 14.07 0.27
N VAL A 341 87.00 13.02 -0.54
CA VAL A 341 85.70 12.60 -1.06
C VAL A 341 84.83 12.22 0.14
N PRO A 342 83.74 12.95 0.46
CA PRO A 342 82.88 12.59 1.56
C PRO A 342 82.00 11.42 1.13
N SER A 343 82.41 10.22 1.50
CA SER A 343 81.51 9.06 1.53
C SER A 343 80.62 9.18 2.77
N ASN A 344 79.49 9.89 2.67
CA ASN A 344 78.29 9.43 3.36
C ASN A 344 77.02 10.11 2.85
N THR A 345 76.06 9.25 2.51
CA THR A 345 74.61 9.47 2.61
C THR A 345 74.23 10.49 3.68
N ASN A 346 73.72 11.65 3.25
CA ASN A 346 72.37 12.14 3.55
C ASN A 346 72.22 13.58 3.02
N GLN A 347 71.10 13.80 2.32
CA GLN A 347 70.57 15.06 1.81
C GLN A 347 71.27 16.35 2.28
N SER A 348 71.79 17.13 1.32
CA SER A 348 71.87 18.58 1.44
C SER A 348 71.63 19.22 0.08
N MET A 349 70.48 19.86 -0.05
CA MET A 349 70.08 20.76 -1.13
C MET A 349 71.02 21.98 -1.12
N ILE A 350 71.83 22.17 -2.16
CA ILE A 350 72.61 23.40 -2.37
C ILE A 350 72.09 24.05 -3.65
N ILE A 351 71.30 25.11 -3.48
CA ILE A 351 71.03 26.10 -4.52
C ILE A 351 72.19 27.09 -4.46
N THR A 352 72.98 27.19 -5.54
CA THR A 352 73.94 28.28 -5.72
C THR A 352 73.72 28.94 -7.06
N GLN A 353 73.31 30.21 -6.98
CA GLN A 353 73.14 31.14 -8.10
C GLN A 353 74.49 31.52 -8.74
N PRO A 354 74.50 31.97 -10.01
CA PRO A 354 75.71 32.37 -10.70
C PRO A 354 76.23 33.71 -10.17
N TRP A 355 77.51 33.75 -9.78
CA TRP A 355 78.23 35.01 -9.56
C TRP A 355 78.73 35.53 -10.90
N THR A 356 78.16 36.64 -11.35
CA THR A 356 78.71 37.49 -12.39
C THR A 356 79.93 38.24 -11.84
N HIS A 357 81.10 38.04 -12.45
CA HIS A 357 82.24 38.93 -12.21
C HIS A 357 82.09 40.16 -13.10
N SER A 358 81.80 41.30 -12.46
CA SER A 358 82.02 42.63 -13.04
C SER A 358 83.50 42.82 -13.38
N THR A 359 83.73 43.15 -14.65
CA THR A 359 84.95 43.72 -15.19
C THR A 359 85.09 45.18 -14.72
N CYS A 360 86.26 45.55 -14.21
CA CYS A 360 86.74 46.92 -14.13
C CYS A 360 88.17 46.94 -14.66
N LEU A 361 88.39 47.65 -15.77
CA LEU A 361 89.51 48.55 -16.08
C LEU A 361 89.63 48.73 -17.60
N VAL A 362 89.13 49.86 -18.10
CA VAL A 362 89.97 50.99 -18.53
C VAL A 362 89.38 52.26 -17.91
#